data_AF-A0AAU6KRV8-F1
#
_entry.id   AF-A0AAU6KRV8-F1
#
_cell.length_a   1.000
_cell.length_b   1.000
_cell.length_c   1.000
_cell.angle_alpha   90.00
_cell.angle_beta   90.00
_cell.angle_gamma   90.00
#
_symmetry.space_group_name_H-M   'P 1'
#
loop_
_entity.id
_entity.type
_entity.pdbx_description
1 polymer ?
#
loop_
_entity_poly.entity_id
_entity_poly.type
_entity_poly.pdbx_seq_one_letter_code
_entity_poly.pdbx_strand_id
1 'polypeptide(L)'
;MAYGHKIEHRLRKRAQVILPAAQGRSNARIAHETGLHLDTVRVWRGRFARGGLRALADRKRSGRPALFTPVQVAEAKALACHLPAETGIPLSRWSCPALV
;
A
#
# COMPACT_ATOMS: atom_id res chain seq x y z
N MET A 1 31.32 -4.16 13.53
CA MET A 1 30.08 -4.97 13.66
C MET A 1 28.98 -4.23 12.92
N ALA A 2 28.56 -4.73 11.75
CA ALA A 2 27.57 -4.04 10.93
C ALA A 2 26.16 -4.31 11.48
N TYR A 3 25.51 -3.27 12.01
CA TYR A 3 24.10 -3.32 12.38
C TYR A 3 23.28 -3.68 11.13
N GLY A 4 22.54 -4.79 11.18
CA GLY A 4 21.64 -5.18 10.10
C GLY A 4 20.61 -4.09 9.89
N HIS A 5 20.74 -3.32 8.81
CA HIS A 5 19.70 -2.37 8.42
C HIS A 5 18.38 -3.12 8.28
N LYS A 6 17.33 -2.65 8.98
CA LYS A 6 15.96 -3.15 8.78
C LYS A 6 15.54 -2.80 7.35
N ILE A 7 15.63 -3.77 6.45
CA ILE A 7 15.15 -3.62 5.08
C ILE A 7 13.66 -3.95 5.04
N GLU A 8 12.88 -3.08 4.42
CA GLU A 8 11.47 -3.30 4.11
C GLU A 8 11.26 -4.68 3.47
N HIS A 9 10.38 -5.50 4.06
CA HIS A 9 10.19 -6.89 3.64
C HIS A 9 9.85 -7.00 2.14
N ARG A 10 9.05 -6.05 1.64
CA ARG A 10 8.66 -5.97 0.21
C ARG A 10 9.86 -5.67 -0.68
N LEU A 11 10.77 -4.81 -0.25
CA LEU A 11 11.99 -4.46 -0.98
C LEU A 11 12.91 -5.69 -1.07
N ARG A 12 13.11 -6.39 0.06
CA ARG A 12 13.88 -7.64 0.11
C ARG A 12 13.35 -8.68 -0.87
N LYS A 13 12.04 -8.94 -0.90
CA LYS A 13 11.44 -9.90 -1.84
C LYS A 13 11.69 -9.52 -3.31
N ARG A 14 11.61 -8.22 -3.65
CA ARG A 14 11.86 -7.75 -5.02
C ARG A 14 13.33 -7.93 -5.40
N ALA A 15 14.25 -7.64 -4.49
CA ALA A 15 15.68 -7.88 -4.70
C ALA A 15 15.98 -9.37 -4.93
N GLN A 16 15.32 -10.27 -4.21
CA GLN A 16 15.41 -11.72 -4.40
C GLN A 16 14.88 -12.20 -5.77
N VAL A 17 14.06 -11.40 -6.45
CA VAL A 17 13.64 -11.67 -7.84
C VAL A 17 14.65 -11.11 -8.83
N ILE A 18 15.12 -9.87 -8.63
CA ILE A 18 15.94 -9.14 -9.59
C ILE A 18 17.39 -9.62 -9.62
N LEU A 19 17.98 -9.95 -8.48
CA LEU A 19 19.39 -10.38 -8.43
C LEU A 19 19.63 -11.68 -9.23
N PRO A 20 18.84 -12.76 -9.04
CA PRO A 20 18.84 -13.93 -9.91
C PRO A 20 18.59 -13.62 -11.40
N ALA A 21 17.67 -12.69 -11.68
CA ALA A 21 17.35 -12.28 -13.05
C ALA A 21 18.54 -11.59 -13.75
N ALA A 22 19.31 -10.77 -13.02
CA ALA A 22 20.52 -10.13 -13.53
C ALA A 22 21.64 -11.14 -13.82
N GLN A 23 21.60 -12.31 -13.17
CA GLN A 23 22.50 -13.44 -13.43
C GLN A 23 22.01 -14.35 -14.57
N GLY A 24 21.00 -13.94 -15.34
CA GLY A 24 20.50 -14.69 -16.50
C GLY A 24 19.51 -15.82 -16.17
N ARG A 25 19.06 -15.98 -14.91
CA ARG A 25 18.08 -17.02 -14.57
C ARG A 25 16.72 -16.76 -15.22
N SER A 26 16.05 -17.85 -15.60
CA SER A 26 14.71 -17.81 -16.20
C SER A 26 13.63 -17.43 -15.19
N ASN A 27 12.50 -16.88 -15.66
CA ASN A 27 11.39 -16.50 -14.79
C ASN A 27 10.81 -17.69 -14.03
N ALA A 28 10.71 -18.86 -14.67
CA ALA A 28 10.21 -20.08 -14.05
C ALA A 28 11.10 -20.54 -12.89
N ARG A 29 12.44 -20.50 -13.07
CA ARG A 29 13.37 -20.85 -12.01
C ARG A 29 13.28 -19.91 -10.83
N ILE A 30 13.19 -18.60 -11.08
CA ILE A 30 13.06 -17.59 -10.03
C ILE A 30 11.74 -17.76 -9.28
N ALA A 31 10.63 -18.04 -9.98
CA ALA A 31 9.33 -18.30 -9.37
C ALA A 31 9.39 -19.49 -8.40
N HIS A 32 10.01 -20.59 -8.85
CA HIS A 32 10.23 -21.78 -8.03
C HIS A 32 11.12 -21.47 -6.79
N GLU A 33 12.26 -20.81 -6.98
CA GLU A 33 13.20 -20.48 -5.89
C GLU A 33 12.62 -19.49 -4.86
N THR A 34 11.74 -18.58 -5.29
CA THR A 34 11.17 -17.54 -4.41
C THR A 34 9.78 -17.87 -3.87
N GLY A 35 9.14 -18.94 -4.37
CA GLY A 35 7.74 -19.28 -4.06
C GLY A 35 6.72 -18.25 -4.57
N LEU A 36 7.12 -17.37 -5.51
CA LEU A 36 6.25 -16.36 -6.08
C LEU A 36 5.60 -16.87 -7.37
N HIS A 37 4.39 -16.40 -7.66
CA HIS A 37 3.74 -16.66 -8.94
C HIS A 37 4.56 -16.10 -10.11
N LEU A 38 4.58 -16.82 -11.24
CA LEU A 38 5.36 -16.45 -12.43
C LEU A 38 5.07 -15.02 -12.92
N ASP A 39 3.80 -14.60 -12.88
CA ASP A 39 3.42 -13.24 -13.29
C ASP A 39 3.95 -12.16 -12.34
N THR A 40 4.12 -12.47 -11.05
CA THR A 40 4.76 -11.53 -10.11
C THR A 40 6.22 -11.30 -10.52
N VAL A 41 6.94 -12.38 -10.87
CA VAL A 41 8.33 -12.30 -11.36
C VAL A 41 8.41 -11.48 -12.65
N ARG A 42 7.52 -11.75 -13.62
CA ARG A 42 7.44 -11.00 -14.89
C ARG A 42 7.21 -9.51 -14.66
N VAL A 43 6.24 -9.17 -13.81
CA VAL A 43 5.92 -7.77 -13.48
C VAL A 43 7.12 -7.07 -12.86
N TRP A 44 7.80 -7.69 -11.90
CA TRP A 44 8.95 -7.06 -11.23
C TRP A 44 10.14 -6.90 -12.16
N ARG A 45 10.47 -7.91 -12.97
CA ARG A 45 11.53 -7.78 -13.98
C ARG A 45 11.20 -6.70 -15.01
N GLY A 46 9.96 -6.65 -15.50
CA GLY A 46 9.53 -5.60 -16.42
C GLY A 46 9.59 -4.20 -15.80
N ARG A 47 9.24 -4.06 -14.52
CA ARG A 47 9.38 -2.79 -13.78
C ARG A 47 10.85 -2.39 -13.63
N PHE A 48 11.71 -3.33 -13.24
CA PHE A 48 13.14 -3.09 -13.09
C PHE A 48 13.79 -2.71 -14.42
N ALA A 49 13.46 -3.42 -15.51
CA ALA A 49 13.98 -3.09 -16.84
C ALA A 49 13.63 -1.66 -17.29
N ARG A 50 12.49 -1.12 -16.87
CA ARG A 50 12.06 0.25 -17.21
C ARG A 50 12.56 1.33 -16.24
N GLY A 51 12.78 1.01 -14.97
CA GLY A 51 13.00 2.01 -13.91
C GLY A 51 14.21 1.75 -13.00
N GLY A 52 15.01 0.73 -13.29
CA GLY A 52 16.18 0.33 -12.50
C GLY A 52 15.87 0.14 -11.02
N LEU A 53 16.81 0.56 -10.17
CA LEU A 53 16.69 0.46 -8.71
C LEU A 53 15.50 1.26 -8.16
N ARG A 54 15.15 2.40 -8.77
CA ARG A 54 13.99 3.21 -8.34
C ARG A 54 12.68 2.43 -8.46
N ALA A 55 12.61 1.50 -9.41
CA ALA A 55 11.43 0.66 -9.62
C ALA A 55 11.20 -0.39 -8.51
N LEU A 56 12.19 -0.60 -7.62
CA LEU A 56 12.07 -1.50 -6.48
C LEU A 56 11.29 -0.89 -5.30
N ALA A 57 11.17 0.44 -5.25
CA ALA A 57 10.41 1.13 -4.22
C ALA A 57 8.90 0.89 -4.37
N ASP A 58 8.15 1.07 -3.27
CA ASP A 58 6.70 1.07 -3.31
C ASP A 58 6.21 2.26 -4.15
N ARG A 59 5.34 1.97 -5.13
CA ARG A 59 4.63 3.03 -5.85
C ARG A 59 3.55 3.60 -4.95
N LYS A 60 3.26 4.89 -5.11
CA LYS A 60 2.08 5.52 -4.51
C LYS A 60 0.85 4.70 -4.89
N ARG A 61 0.15 4.17 -3.88
CA ARG A 61 -1.10 3.44 -4.09
C ARG A 61 -2.13 4.46 -4.53
N SER A 62 -2.84 4.20 -5.62
CA SER A 62 -3.92 5.09 -6.09
C SER A 62 -5.04 5.21 -5.06
N GLY A 63 -5.19 4.22 -4.18
CA GLY A 63 -6.28 4.16 -3.22
C GLY A 63 -7.64 3.99 -3.91
N ARG A 64 -8.70 3.94 -3.10
CA ARG A 64 -10.06 4.10 -3.62
C ARG A 64 -10.23 5.59 -3.98
N PRO A 65 -10.79 5.92 -5.16
CA PRO A 65 -11.16 7.31 -5.46
C PRO A 65 -12.04 7.89 -4.34
N ALA A 66 -11.79 9.15 -3.98
CA ALA A 66 -12.60 9.82 -2.96
C ALA A 66 -14.05 9.96 -3.47
N LEU A 67 -15.00 9.54 -2.65
CA LEU A 67 -16.44 9.69 -2.94
C LEU A 67 -17.02 11.00 -2.39
N PHE A 68 -16.45 11.51 -1.30
CA PHE A 68 -16.89 12.73 -0.65
C PHE A 68 -15.99 13.91 -1.03
N THR A 69 -16.61 15.08 -1.18
CA THR A 69 -15.88 16.32 -1.39
C THR A 69 -15.06 16.68 -0.14
N PRO A 70 -13.99 17.49 -0.28
CA PRO A 70 -13.24 17.97 0.87
C PRO A 70 -14.10 18.68 1.92
N VAL A 71 -15.15 19.39 1.48
CA VAL A 71 -16.12 20.08 2.35
C VAL A 71 -16.92 19.08 3.18
N GLN A 72 -17.52 18.06 2.53
CA GLN A 72 -18.26 17.00 3.24
C GLN A 72 -17.38 16.24 4.25
N VAL A 73 -16.11 16.02 3.92
CA VAL A 73 -15.14 15.41 4.85
C VAL A 73 -14.86 16.34 6.03
N ALA A 74 -14.75 17.65 5.80
CA ALA A 74 -14.54 18.63 6.87
C ALA A 74 -15.77 18.74 7.79
N GLU A 75 -16.98 18.76 7.23
CA GLU A 75 -18.25 18.75 7.98
C GLU A 75 -18.37 17.49 8.83
N ALA A 76 -18.12 16.31 8.26
CA ALA A 76 -18.16 15.05 9.00
C ALA A 76 -17.13 15.02 10.14
N LYS A 77 -15.92 15.58 9.92
CA LYS A 77 -14.91 15.72 10.97
C LYS A 77 -15.34 16.69 12.07
N ALA A 78 -15.89 17.85 11.70
CA ALA A 78 -16.39 18.83 12.66
C ALA A 78 -17.51 18.24 13.52
N LEU A 79 -18.47 17.54 12.89
CA LEU A 79 -19.55 16.85 13.59
C LEU A 79 -19.02 15.79 14.57
N ALA A 80 -18.05 14.98 14.13
CA ALA A 80 -17.43 13.96 14.99
C ALA A 80 -16.62 14.54 16.16
N CYS A 81 -16.19 15.81 16.08
CA CYS A 81 -15.48 16.51 17.15
C CYS A 81 -16.40 17.18 18.18
N HIS A 82 -17.71 17.21 17.97
CA HIS A 82 -18.69 17.68 18.97
C HIS A 82 -19.35 16.49 19.69
N LEU A 83 -19.73 16.67 20.96
CA LEU A 83 -20.53 15.66 21.66
C LEU A 83 -21.96 15.68 21.10
N PRO A 84 -22.63 14.53 20.90
CA PRO A 84 -24.02 14.54 20.43
C PRO A 84 -24.96 15.34 21.35
N ALA A 85 -24.67 15.36 22.65
CA ALA A 85 -25.36 16.18 23.65
C ALA A 85 -25.32 17.69 23.34
N GLU A 86 -24.31 18.16 22.60
CA GLU A 86 -24.16 19.57 22.19
C GLU A 86 -24.88 19.88 20.88
N THR A 87 -25.39 18.86 20.19
CA THR A 87 -26.05 19.00 18.87
C THR A 87 -27.58 19.05 18.95
N GLY A 88 -28.16 19.00 20.16
CA GLY A 88 -29.61 19.03 20.37
C GLY A 88 -30.33 17.71 20.02
N ILE A 89 -29.58 16.66 19.69
CA ILE A 89 -30.10 15.33 19.35
C ILE A 89 -29.98 14.43 20.60
N PRO A 90 -31.00 13.65 21.00
CA PRO A 90 -30.99 12.83 22.21
C PRO A 90 -30.17 11.54 22.03
N LEU A 91 -28.91 11.67 21.63
CA LEU A 91 -27.98 10.56 21.44
C LEU A 91 -26.91 10.60 22.52
N SER A 92 -26.60 9.43 23.10
CA SER A 92 -25.50 9.28 24.05
C SER A 92 -24.15 9.00 23.37
N ARG A 93 -24.15 8.67 22.07
CA ARG A 93 -22.96 8.46 21.22
C ARG A 93 -23.33 8.61 19.74
N TRP A 94 -22.35 9.01 18.92
CA TRP A 94 -22.49 8.98 17.47
C TRP A 94 -22.68 7.54 16.96
N SER A 95 -23.57 7.38 15.99
CA SER A 95 -23.75 6.13 15.24
C SER A 95 -23.98 6.46 13.77
N CYS A 96 -23.53 5.60 12.84
CA CYS A 96 -23.68 5.87 11.41
C CYS A 96 -25.15 6.15 10.98
N PRO A 97 -26.18 5.46 11.50
CA PRO A 97 -27.58 5.78 11.18
C PRO A 97 -28.06 7.14 11.70
N ALA A 98 -27.35 7.72 12.66
CA ALA A 98 -27.68 9.03 13.23
C ALA A 98 -27.03 10.20 12.47
N LEU A 99 -26.22 9.92 11.45
CA LEU A 99 -25.52 10.91 10.62
C LEU A 99 -26.26 11.12 9.27
N VAL A 100 -27.58 11.20 9.30
CA VAL A 100 -28.46 11.42 8.12
C VAL A 100 -28.79 12.89 7.98
#